data_AF-A0A3D2NGW6-F1
#
_entry.id   AF-A0A3D2NGW6-F1
#
_cell.length_a   1.000
_cell.length_b   1.000
_cell.length_c   1.000
_cell.angle_alpha   90.00
_cell.angle_beta   90.00
_cell.angle_gamma   90.00
#
_symmetry.space_group_name_H-M   'P 1'
#
loop_
_entity.id
_entity.type
_entity.pdbx_description
1 polymer ?
#
loop_
_entity_poly.entity_id
_entity_poly.type
_entity_poly.pdbx_seq_one_letter_code
_entity_poly.pdbx_strand_id
1 'polypeptide(L)'
;MSTASDRPAVPAWLAAPDDANALVPIVWPEGAERDQDGVLRVGGLAADDLAARFGTPLYVLDEDGVRARAREVLAAFRDAASRHGGTARVYYAGKAFLSSEVVRWVSAEGLGVDVASGGELAVALAAGADPARLGLHGNNKLLPEIAQAVGAGVGSIVVDSRVEIERVAEAAAAAGRVQTVLVRVNSGVHAETHDFLATAHEDQKFGFAMTDAAAAVARIRELPSLRFAGLHCHIGSQIFGTAGFAESAARVVELHADLLAGGEVPLLNLGGGFGIAYTAADDPTPIAHLAEGIVAAVARECASRGIPLPELA
;
A
#
# COMPACT_ATOMS: atom_id res chain seq x y z
N MET A 1 11.42 7.49 42.31
CA MET A 1 10.08 8.10 42.15
C MET A 1 10.23 9.26 41.18
N SER A 2 10.01 9.00 39.89
CA SER A 2 10.05 10.04 38.85
C SER A 2 8.70 10.75 38.82
N THR A 3 8.79 12.06 38.70
CA THR A 3 7.78 13.09 38.89
C THR A 3 6.60 12.99 37.94
N ALA A 4 5.46 13.49 38.42
CA ALA A 4 4.18 13.60 37.73
C ALA A 4 4.33 13.98 36.25
N SER A 5 3.61 13.21 35.41
CA SER A 5 3.46 13.50 33.99
C SER A 5 2.63 14.78 33.83
N ASP A 6 3.31 15.91 33.59
CA ASP A 6 2.72 17.20 33.22
C ASP A 6 2.09 17.20 31.80
N ARG A 7 1.81 16.03 31.23
CA ARG A 7 1.07 15.92 29.98
C ARG A 7 -0.41 16.13 30.31
N PRO A 8 -1.06 17.21 29.82
CA PRO A 8 -2.48 17.39 30.02
C PRO A 8 -3.23 16.16 29.48
N ALA A 9 -4.25 15.71 30.22
CA ALA A 9 -5.03 14.52 29.86
C ALA A 9 -5.73 14.65 28.49
N VAL A 10 -5.92 15.90 28.04
CA VAL A 10 -6.42 16.26 26.73
C VAL A 10 -5.32 17.04 26.00
N PRO A 11 -4.88 16.61 24.80
CA PRO A 11 -3.91 17.36 24.02
C PRO A 11 -4.43 18.76 23.69
N ALA A 12 -3.55 19.77 23.69
CA ALA A 12 -3.94 21.16 23.45
C ALA A 12 -4.54 21.42 22.05
N TRP A 13 -4.29 20.52 21.10
CA TRP A 13 -4.88 20.55 19.76
C TRP A 13 -6.29 19.95 19.68
N LEU A 14 -6.75 19.25 20.74
CA LEU A 14 -8.09 18.66 20.77
C LEU A 14 -9.10 19.69 21.32
N ALA A 15 -9.76 20.40 20.42
CA ALA A 15 -10.84 21.32 20.75
C ALA A 15 -12.19 20.57 20.84
N ALA A 16 -13.07 21.01 21.75
CA ALA A 16 -14.46 20.58 21.72
C ALA A 16 -15.12 21.13 20.43
N PRO A 17 -15.92 20.33 19.71
CA PRO A 17 -16.61 20.82 18.52
C PRO A 17 -17.67 21.88 18.91
N ASP A 18 -17.80 22.92 18.10
CA ASP A 18 -18.82 23.96 18.28
C ASP A 18 -20.24 23.39 18.16
N ASP A 19 -20.41 22.37 17.33
CA ASP A 19 -21.62 21.56 17.22
C ASP A 19 -21.27 20.07 17.31
N ALA A 20 -21.70 19.43 18.39
CA ALA A 20 -21.51 18.00 18.60
C ALA A 20 -22.25 17.11 17.58
N ASN A 21 -23.22 17.67 16.85
CA ASN A 21 -23.93 16.96 15.79
C ASN A 21 -23.29 17.15 14.42
N ALA A 22 -22.36 18.09 14.23
CA ALA A 22 -21.76 18.33 12.92
C ALA A 22 -21.03 17.09 12.38
N LEU A 23 -21.33 16.74 11.13
CA LEU A 23 -20.58 15.71 10.40
C LEU A 23 -19.41 16.39 9.69
N VAL A 24 -18.21 16.21 10.22
CA VAL A 24 -16.99 16.77 9.65
C VAL A 24 -16.69 16.08 8.31
N PRO A 25 -16.75 16.79 7.16
CA PRO A 25 -16.73 16.14 5.84
C PRO A 25 -15.48 15.31 5.53
N ILE A 26 -14.31 15.68 6.09
CA ILE A 26 -13.07 14.93 5.86
C ILE A 26 -12.99 13.62 6.66
N VAL A 27 -13.82 13.47 7.71
CA VAL A 27 -13.83 12.32 8.62
C VAL A 27 -14.95 11.33 8.28
N TRP A 28 -16.13 11.83 7.97
CA TRP A 28 -17.30 10.99 7.69
C TRP A 28 -17.32 10.52 6.23
N PRO A 29 -17.94 9.37 5.92
CA PRO A 29 -18.18 8.96 4.53
C PRO A 29 -18.92 10.06 3.75
N GLU A 30 -18.63 10.19 2.45
CA GLU A 30 -19.25 11.21 1.61
C GLU A 30 -20.79 11.08 1.55
N GLY A 31 -21.31 9.85 1.61
CA GLY A 31 -22.74 9.58 1.70
C GLY A 31 -23.34 9.77 3.10
N ALA A 32 -22.62 10.35 4.06
CA ALA A 32 -23.11 10.62 5.40
C ALA A 32 -23.77 12.00 5.49
N GLU A 33 -25.03 12.03 5.91
CA GLU A 33 -25.80 13.26 6.09
C GLU A 33 -26.67 13.21 7.35
N ARG A 34 -27.19 14.36 7.78
CA ARG A 34 -28.29 14.42 8.74
C ARG A 34 -29.52 14.98 8.04
N ASP A 35 -30.66 14.32 8.21
CA ASP A 35 -31.93 14.84 7.71
C ASP A 35 -32.50 15.96 8.60
N GLN A 36 -33.68 16.43 8.20
CA GLN A 36 -34.41 17.51 8.87
C GLN A 36 -34.85 17.16 10.30
N ASP A 37 -34.94 15.87 10.61
CA ASP A 37 -35.28 15.35 11.94
C ASP A 37 -34.03 15.07 12.79
N GLY A 38 -32.83 15.28 12.23
CA GLY A 38 -31.54 15.13 12.90
C GLY A 38 -30.96 13.70 12.84
N VAL A 39 -31.59 12.78 12.13
CA VAL A 39 -31.17 11.38 12.03
C VAL A 39 -29.97 11.26 11.10
N LEU A 40 -28.94 10.53 11.55
CA LEU A 40 -27.80 10.19 10.71
C LEU A 40 -28.23 9.22 9.61
N ARG A 41 -27.89 9.54 8.36
CA ARG A 41 -28.08 8.66 7.21
C ARG A 41 -26.72 8.36 6.59
N VAL A 42 -26.51 7.12 6.18
CA VAL A 42 -25.29 6.66 5.49
C VAL A 42 -25.73 5.97 4.19
N GLY A 43 -25.29 6.48 3.05
CA GLY A 43 -25.73 5.95 1.74
C GLY A 43 -27.25 6.04 1.55
N GLY A 44 -27.88 7.08 2.12
CA GLY A 44 -29.33 7.26 2.06
C GLY A 44 -30.16 6.35 2.98
N LEU A 45 -29.52 5.58 3.88
CA LEU A 45 -30.18 4.72 4.86
C LEU A 45 -30.07 5.31 6.26
N ALA A 46 -31.18 5.40 6.98
CA ALA A 46 -31.21 5.93 8.35
C ALA A 46 -30.51 4.98 9.33
N ALA A 47 -29.74 5.53 10.26
CA ALA A 47 -28.92 4.74 11.18
C ALA A 47 -29.76 3.90 12.16
N ASP A 48 -30.94 4.39 12.54
CA ASP A 48 -31.91 3.67 13.37
C ASP A 48 -32.59 2.52 12.62
N ASP A 49 -32.90 2.68 11.33
CA ASP A 49 -33.35 1.59 10.45
C ASP A 49 -32.28 0.49 10.34
N LEU A 50 -31.01 0.88 10.16
CA LEU A 50 -29.89 -0.06 10.11
C LEU A 50 -29.74 -0.80 11.45
N ALA A 51 -29.80 -0.09 12.57
CA ALA A 51 -29.71 -0.68 13.90
C ALA A 51 -30.90 -1.62 14.21
N ALA A 52 -32.12 -1.24 13.83
CA ALA A 52 -33.31 -2.06 14.01
C ALA A 52 -33.25 -3.36 13.19
N ARG A 53 -32.71 -3.29 11.97
CA ARG A 53 -32.61 -4.44 11.06
C ARG A 53 -31.46 -5.38 11.39
N PHE A 54 -30.29 -4.85 11.73
CA PHE A 54 -29.05 -5.64 11.85
C PHE A 54 -28.50 -5.75 13.28
N GLY A 55 -29.06 -5.00 14.24
CA GLY A 55 -28.58 -4.93 15.62
C GLY A 55 -27.31 -4.10 15.77
N THR A 56 -26.78 -4.02 17.00
CA THR A 56 -25.55 -3.29 17.34
C THR A 56 -24.64 -4.12 18.27
N PRO A 57 -23.30 -4.00 18.17
CA PRO A 57 -22.52 -3.10 17.31
C PRO A 57 -22.55 -3.49 15.82
N LEU A 58 -22.56 -2.49 14.93
CA LEU A 58 -22.67 -2.65 13.49
C LEU A 58 -21.58 -1.85 12.76
N TYR A 59 -20.86 -2.50 11.84
CA TYR A 59 -20.01 -1.81 10.87
C TYR A 59 -20.82 -1.57 9.59
N VAL A 60 -20.91 -0.30 9.18
CA VAL A 60 -21.58 0.11 7.94
C VAL A 60 -20.51 0.57 6.97
N LEU A 61 -20.43 -0.08 5.82
CA LEU A 61 -19.54 0.32 4.73
C LEU A 61 -20.37 0.99 3.64
N ASP A 62 -19.97 2.21 3.28
CA ASP A 62 -20.48 2.91 2.10
C ASP A 62 -19.77 2.33 0.85
N GLU A 63 -20.46 1.45 0.12
CA GLU A 63 -19.92 0.80 -1.09
C GLU A 63 -19.53 1.84 -2.15
N ASP A 64 -20.38 2.84 -2.39
CA ASP A 64 -20.11 3.90 -3.36
C ASP A 64 -18.88 4.70 -2.94
N GLY A 65 -18.73 4.99 -1.64
CA GLY A 65 -17.53 5.61 -1.08
C GLY A 65 -16.25 4.80 -1.30
N VAL A 66 -16.28 3.48 -1.06
CA VAL A 66 -15.12 2.59 -1.31
C VAL A 66 -14.75 2.58 -2.79
N ARG A 67 -15.75 2.46 -3.67
CA ARG A 67 -15.55 2.42 -5.13
C ARG A 67 -15.04 3.76 -5.66
N ALA A 68 -15.61 4.87 -5.19
CA ALA A 68 -15.18 6.22 -5.55
C ALA A 68 -13.71 6.43 -5.17
N ARG A 69 -13.32 6.05 -3.95
CA ARG A 69 -11.93 6.13 -3.50
C ARG A 69 -10.99 5.27 -4.34
N ALA A 70 -11.39 4.04 -4.70
CA ALA A 70 -10.60 3.16 -5.55
C ALA A 70 -10.33 3.79 -6.93
N ARG A 71 -11.36 4.36 -7.56
CA ARG A 71 -11.23 5.09 -8.84
C ARG A 71 -10.35 6.33 -8.71
N GLU A 72 -10.56 7.13 -7.66
CA GLU A 72 -9.81 8.36 -7.40
C GLU A 72 -8.31 8.08 -7.28
N VAL A 73 -7.93 7.11 -6.44
CA VAL A 73 -6.51 6.75 -6.25
C VAL A 73 -5.91 6.21 -7.55
N LEU A 74 -6.62 5.33 -8.26
CA LEU A 74 -6.12 4.77 -9.52
C LEU A 74 -5.92 5.85 -10.59
N ALA A 75 -6.87 6.77 -10.73
CA ALA A 75 -6.80 7.88 -11.67
C ALA A 75 -5.64 8.82 -11.31
N ALA A 76 -5.50 9.20 -10.03
CA ALA A 76 -4.44 10.08 -9.56
C ALA A 76 -3.03 9.57 -9.93
N PHE A 77 -2.75 8.29 -9.66
CA PHE A 77 -1.44 7.71 -9.98
C PHE A 77 -1.22 7.52 -11.48
N ARG A 78 -2.24 7.12 -12.24
CA ARG A 78 -2.14 7.00 -13.71
C ARG A 78 -1.91 8.34 -14.39
N ASP A 79 -2.65 9.36 -13.98
CA ASP A 79 -2.54 10.71 -14.53
C ASP A 79 -1.15 11.27 -14.22
N ALA A 80 -0.69 11.18 -12.97
CA ALA A 80 0.65 11.61 -12.57
C ALA A 80 1.74 10.88 -13.37
N ALA A 81 1.69 9.56 -13.48
CA ALA A 81 2.68 8.78 -14.25
C ALA A 81 2.68 9.14 -15.74
N SER A 82 1.49 9.33 -16.33
CA SER A 82 1.35 9.64 -17.76
C SER A 82 1.99 10.98 -18.15
N ARG A 83 1.98 11.98 -17.26
CA ARG A 83 2.65 13.28 -17.47
C ARG A 83 4.16 13.15 -17.63
N HIS A 84 4.73 12.09 -17.09
CA HIS A 84 6.15 11.75 -17.21
C HIS A 84 6.43 10.63 -18.23
N GLY A 85 5.43 10.25 -19.04
CA GLY A 85 5.56 9.18 -20.04
C GLY A 85 5.63 7.77 -19.46
N GLY A 86 5.27 7.60 -18.18
CA GLY A 86 5.23 6.32 -17.49
C GLY A 86 3.82 5.78 -17.32
N THR A 87 3.72 4.63 -16.65
CA THR A 87 2.46 4.00 -16.27
C THR A 87 2.45 3.70 -14.78
N ALA A 88 1.26 3.65 -14.19
CA ALA A 88 1.07 3.23 -12.82
C ALA A 88 -0.07 2.22 -12.68
N ARG A 89 0.13 1.29 -11.75
CA ARG A 89 -0.90 0.41 -11.20
C ARG A 89 -1.06 0.72 -9.71
N VAL A 90 -2.18 0.31 -9.13
CA VAL A 90 -2.45 0.55 -7.70
C VAL A 90 -2.98 -0.74 -7.09
N TYR A 91 -2.46 -1.11 -5.92
CA TYR A 91 -2.91 -2.27 -5.15
C TYR A 91 -3.67 -1.83 -3.91
N TYR A 92 -4.83 -2.44 -3.68
CA TYR A 92 -5.51 -2.36 -2.39
C TYR A 92 -4.81 -3.28 -1.39
N ALA A 93 -4.38 -2.74 -0.25
CA ALA A 93 -3.74 -3.53 0.80
C ALA A 93 -4.79 -4.27 1.63
N GLY A 94 -4.92 -5.59 1.42
CA GLY A 94 -5.91 -6.44 2.09
C GLY A 94 -5.88 -6.37 3.61
N LYS A 95 -4.71 -6.11 4.21
CA LYS A 95 -4.53 -5.92 5.65
C LYS A 95 -5.38 -4.79 6.26
N ALA A 96 -5.86 -3.84 5.46
CA ALA A 96 -6.72 -2.75 5.93
C ALA A 96 -8.10 -3.26 6.33
N PHE A 97 -8.75 -4.01 5.44
CA PHE A 97 -9.97 -4.77 5.67
C PHE A 97 -10.20 -5.71 4.50
N LEU A 98 -10.32 -7.02 4.74
CA LEU A 98 -10.47 -8.01 3.68
C LEU A 98 -11.78 -8.80 3.85
N SER A 99 -12.63 -8.70 2.84
CA SER A 99 -13.81 -9.55 2.65
C SER A 99 -13.99 -9.83 1.16
N SER A 100 -14.73 -10.88 0.81
CA SER A 100 -14.96 -11.19 -0.60
C SER A 100 -15.66 -10.06 -1.35
N GLU A 101 -16.55 -9.31 -0.70
CA GLU A 101 -17.22 -8.15 -1.32
C GLU A 101 -16.26 -6.99 -1.56
N VAL A 102 -15.43 -6.63 -0.57
CA VAL A 102 -14.45 -5.54 -0.75
C VAL A 102 -13.46 -5.88 -1.86
N VAL A 103 -13.01 -7.14 -1.95
CA VAL A 103 -12.16 -7.60 -3.06
C VAL A 103 -12.86 -7.45 -4.40
N ARG A 104 -14.14 -7.82 -4.51
CA ARG A 104 -14.94 -7.64 -5.74
C ARG A 104 -15.05 -6.17 -6.11
N TRP A 105 -15.34 -5.29 -5.15
CA TRP A 105 -15.47 -3.86 -5.37
C TRP A 105 -14.17 -3.28 -5.93
N VAL A 106 -13.05 -3.41 -5.20
CA VAL A 106 -11.77 -2.80 -5.63
C VAL A 106 -11.23 -3.41 -6.92
N SER A 107 -11.43 -4.71 -7.14
CA SER A 107 -10.99 -5.39 -8.37
C SER A 107 -11.78 -4.93 -9.59
N ALA A 108 -13.10 -4.69 -9.43
CA ALA A 108 -13.98 -4.16 -10.46
C ALA A 108 -13.62 -2.72 -10.84
N GLU A 109 -13.15 -1.91 -9.88
CA GLU A 109 -12.64 -0.56 -10.14
C GLU A 109 -11.21 -0.53 -10.72
N GLY A 110 -10.59 -1.68 -10.97
CA GLY A 110 -9.29 -1.74 -11.64
C GLY A 110 -8.06 -1.77 -10.71
N LEU A 111 -8.24 -1.92 -9.40
CA LEU A 111 -7.13 -2.14 -8.46
C LEU A 111 -6.65 -3.60 -8.45
N GLY A 112 -5.34 -3.79 -8.28
CA GLY A 112 -4.80 -5.06 -7.79
C GLY A 112 -5.09 -5.25 -6.30
N VAL A 113 -4.78 -6.41 -5.74
CA VAL A 113 -4.94 -6.67 -4.31
C VAL A 113 -3.67 -7.28 -3.73
N ASP A 114 -3.13 -6.63 -2.70
CA ASP A 114 -2.04 -7.21 -1.91
C ASP A 114 -2.61 -8.05 -0.78
N VAL A 115 -2.08 -9.25 -0.64
CA VAL A 115 -2.39 -10.22 0.43
C VAL A 115 -1.11 -10.57 1.18
N ALA A 116 -1.19 -10.81 2.48
CA ALA A 116 -0.03 -11.04 3.35
C ALA A 116 0.09 -12.47 3.91
N SER A 117 -0.92 -13.31 3.70
CA SER A 117 -0.96 -14.70 4.20
C SER A 117 -1.79 -15.60 3.29
N GLY A 118 -1.70 -16.92 3.49
CA GLY A 118 -2.50 -17.91 2.76
C GLY A 118 -4.01 -17.76 2.98
N GLY A 119 -4.42 -17.28 4.17
CA GLY A 119 -5.82 -16.99 4.46
C GLY A 119 -6.35 -15.81 3.64
N GLU A 120 -5.57 -14.73 3.56
CA GLU A 120 -5.92 -13.57 2.73
C GLU A 120 -5.94 -13.93 1.24
N LEU A 121 -4.95 -14.71 0.77
CA LEU A 121 -4.94 -15.23 -0.59
C LEU A 121 -6.18 -16.09 -0.88
N ALA A 122 -6.59 -16.96 0.05
CA ALA A 122 -7.78 -17.77 -0.12
C ALA A 122 -9.06 -16.93 -0.23
N VAL A 123 -9.20 -15.87 0.58
CA VAL A 123 -10.34 -14.93 0.49
C VAL A 123 -10.36 -14.21 -0.85
N ALA A 124 -9.20 -13.71 -1.32
CA ALA A 124 -9.10 -13.01 -2.59
C ALA A 124 -9.47 -13.92 -3.79
N LEU A 125 -8.96 -15.16 -3.80
CA LEU A 125 -9.29 -16.15 -4.82
C LEU A 125 -10.79 -16.54 -4.77
N ALA A 126 -11.35 -16.74 -3.57
CA ALA A 126 -12.77 -17.06 -3.39
C ALA A 126 -13.69 -15.91 -3.84
N ALA A 127 -13.20 -14.66 -3.76
CA ALA A 127 -13.91 -13.49 -4.27
C ALA A 127 -13.95 -13.44 -5.81
N GLY A 128 -13.10 -14.20 -6.49
CA GLY A 128 -12.93 -14.18 -7.95
C GLY A 128 -11.89 -13.18 -8.43
N ALA A 129 -10.96 -12.73 -7.57
CA ALA A 129 -9.85 -11.89 -8.00
C ALA A 129 -8.99 -12.61 -9.03
N ASP A 130 -8.56 -11.89 -10.07
CA ASP A 130 -7.58 -12.40 -11.03
C ASP A 130 -6.23 -12.61 -10.32
N PRO A 131 -5.71 -13.85 -10.24
CA PRO A 131 -4.43 -14.12 -9.58
C PRO A 131 -3.28 -13.28 -10.14
N ALA A 132 -3.29 -12.95 -11.44
CA ALA A 132 -2.24 -12.14 -12.07
C ALA A 132 -2.19 -10.69 -11.55
N ARG A 133 -3.25 -10.25 -10.85
CA ARG A 133 -3.37 -8.92 -10.23
C ARG A 133 -3.21 -8.96 -8.70
N LEU A 134 -2.79 -10.10 -8.15
CA LEU A 134 -2.48 -10.27 -6.74
C LEU A 134 -0.98 -10.08 -6.47
N GLY A 135 -0.67 -9.43 -5.35
CA GLY A 135 0.67 -9.34 -4.77
C GLY A 135 0.75 -10.09 -3.44
N LEU A 136 1.65 -11.06 -3.30
CA LEU A 136 1.86 -11.75 -2.02
C LEU A 136 3.02 -11.10 -1.23
N HIS A 137 2.67 -10.52 -0.10
CA HIS A 137 3.58 -9.94 0.90
C HIS A 137 3.75 -10.86 2.12
N GLY A 138 4.60 -10.45 3.06
CA GLY A 138 4.83 -11.13 4.33
C GLY A 138 6.32 -11.37 4.59
N ASN A 139 6.77 -11.21 5.83
CA ASN A 139 8.19 -11.40 6.19
C ASN A 139 8.57 -12.84 6.52
N ASN A 140 7.59 -13.74 6.57
CA ASN A 140 7.82 -15.15 6.90
C ASN A 140 6.78 -16.06 6.23
N LYS A 141 6.76 -16.04 4.90
CA LYS A 141 5.82 -16.86 4.12
C LYS A 141 6.13 -18.34 4.31
N LEU A 142 5.11 -19.13 4.65
CA LEU A 142 5.23 -20.57 4.82
C LEU A 142 5.32 -21.25 3.45
N LEU A 143 6.02 -22.38 3.38
CA LEU A 143 6.09 -23.22 2.17
C LEU A 143 4.71 -23.51 1.53
N PRO A 144 3.65 -23.90 2.28
CA PRO A 144 2.32 -24.07 1.69
C PRO A 144 1.72 -22.78 1.13
N GLU A 145 1.98 -21.61 1.72
CA GLU A 145 1.49 -20.32 1.20
C GLU A 145 2.20 -19.96 -0.11
N ILE A 146 3.51 -20.18 -0.18
CA ILE A 146 4.30 -19.99 -1.40
C ILE A 146 3.81 -20.93 -2.50
N ALA A 147 3.63 -22.21 -2.20
CA ALA A 147 3.15 -23.20 -3.17
C ALA A 147 1.74 -22.87 -3.67
N GLN A 148 0.84 -22.43 -2.79
CA GLN A 148 -0.51 -22.00 -3.16
C GLN A 148 -0.47 -20.79 -4.09
N ALA A 149 0.35 -19.78 -3.78
CA ALA A 149 0.47 -18.56 -4.58
C ALA A 149 1.02 -18.84 -5.99
N VAL A 150 2.11 -19.61 -6.06
CA VAL A 150 2.69 -20.04 -7.34
C VAL A 150 1.70 -20.89 -8.13
N GLY A 151 1.05 -21.86 -7.49
CA GLY A 151 0.07 -22.75 -8.14
C GLY A 151 -1.14 -22.01 -8.71
N ALA A 152 -1.63 -21.01 -7.97
CA ALA A 152 -2.72 -20.14 -8.40
C ALA A 152 -2.32 -19.16 -9.52
N GLY A 153 -1.02 -18.92 -9.71
CA GLY A 153 -0.51 -17.94 -10.67
C GLY A 153 -0.59 -16.50 -10.16
N VAL A 154 -0.28 -16.29 -8.87
CA VAL A 154 -0.18 -14.95 -8.27
C VAL A 154 0.81 -14.09 -9.06
N GLY A 155 0.39 -12.88 -9.40
CA GLY A 155 1.10 -11.96 -10.29
C GLY A 155 2.52 -11.65 -9.81
N SER A 156 2.70 -11.37 -8.52
CA SER A 156 4.01 -11.14 -7.93
C SER A 156 4.12 -11.62 -6.49
N ILE A 157 5.27 -12.18 -6.13
CA ILE A 157 5.65 -12.45 -4.74
C ILE A 157 6.73 -11.45 -4.33
N VAL A 158 6.47 -10.67 -3.29
CA VAL A 158 7.42 -9.70 -2.75
C VAL A 158 8.32 -10.41 -1.73
N VAL A 159 9.52 -10.80 -2.14
CA VAL A 159 10.46 -11.55 -1.29
C VAL A 159 11.08 -10.66 -0.22
N ASP A 160 11.18 -11.20 0.99
CA ASP A 160 11.58 -10.45 2.19
C ASP A 160 12.87 -10.99 2.82
N SER A 161 13.37 -12.15 2.38
CA SER A 161 14.61 -12.75 2.89
C SER A 161 15.34 -13.63 1.87
N ARG A 162 16.64 -13.86 2.08
CA ARG A 162 17.48 -14.73 1.23
C ARG A 162 16.93 -16.17 1.16
N VAL A 163 16.44 -16.68 2.28
CA VAL A 163 15.87 -18.03 2.37
C VAL A 163 14.58 -18.14 1.56
N GLU A 164 13.80 -17.06 1.52
CA GLU A 164 12.54 -17.05 0.77
C GLU A 164 12.77 -17.13 -0.75
N ILE A 165 13.84 -16.52 -1.28
CA ILE A 165 14.20 -16.59 -2.71
C ILE A 165 14.29 -18.05 -3.17
N GLU A 166 15.04 -18.88 -2.44
CA GLU A 166 15.21 -20.29 -2.79
C GLU A 166 13.88 -21.04 -2.69
N ARG A 167 13.08 -20.79 -1.64
CA ARG A 167 11.78 -21.44 -1.46
C ARG A 167 10.78 -21.12 -2.58
N VAL A 168 10.75 -19.86 -3.03
CA VAL A 168 9.90 -19.47 -4.16
C VAL A 168 10.41 -20.10 -5.45
N ALA A 169 11.72 -20.15 -5.66
CA ALA A 169 12.31 -20.77 -6.85
C ALA A 169 12.03 -22.28 -6.92
N GLU A 170 12.14 -22.99 -5.79
CA GLU A 170 11.81 -24.41 -5.69
C GLU A 170 10.33 -24.67 -5.97
N ALA A 171 9.43 -23.89 -5.37
CA ALA A 171 7.99 -24.00 -5.59
C ALA A 171 7.62 -23.70 -7.06
N ALA A 172 8.20 -22.66 -7.66
CA ALA A 172 8.02 -22.30 -9.06
C ALA A 172 8.51 -23.40 -10.00
N ALA A 173 9.70 -23.96 -9.75
CA ALA A 173 10.24 -25.06 -10.53
C ALA A 173 9.36 -26.32 -10.41
N ALA A 174 8.92 -26.68 -9.21
CA ALA A 174 8.03 -27.81 -8.98
C ALA A 174 6.68 -27.65 -9.68
N ALA A 175 6.18 -26.42 -9.79
CA ALA A 175 4.95 -26.09 -10.51
C ALA A 175 5.14 -25.94 -12.03
N GLY A 176 6.36 -26.03 -12.55
CA GLY A 176 6.67 -25.79 -13.98
C GLY A 176 6.37 -24.34 -14.42
N ARG A 177 6.53 -23.37 -13.51
CA ARG A 177 6.22 -21.95 -13.73
C ARG A 177 7.46 -21.07 -13.54
N VAL A 178 7.42 -19.89 -14.14
CA VAL A 178 8.35 -18.80 -13.82
C VAL A 178 7.59 -17.78 -12.97
N GLN A 179 7.91 -17.72 -11.67
CA GLN A 179 7.25 -16.80 -10.74
C GLN A 179 7.90 -15.41 -10.82
N THR A 180 7.08 -14.38 -11.03
CA THR A 180 7.55 -13.00 -10.96
C THR A 180 7.73 -12.59 -9.50
N VAL A 181 8.86 -11.96 -9.19
CA VAL A 181 9.21 -11.53 -7.83
C VAL A 181 9.68 -10.08 -7.79
N LEU A 182 9.37 -9.41 -6.69
CA LEU A 182 9.96 -8.13 -6.31
C LEU A 182 10.81 -8.33 -5.05
N VAL A 183 11.88 -7.58 -4.89
CA VAL A 183 12.67 -7.56 -3.65
C VAL A 183 12.20 -6.41 -2.78
N ARG A 184 11.77 -6.70 -1.55
CA ARG A 184 11.46 -5.65 -0.58
C ARG A 184 12.74 -5.06 -0.01
N VAL A 185 12.89 -3.75 -0.08
CA VAL A 185 14.04 -3.04 0.46
C VAL A 185 13.63 -2.05 1.54
N ASN A 186 14.50 -1.90 2.53
CA ASN A 186 14.37 -0.89 3.58
C ASN A 186 15.16 0.35 3.19
N SER A 187 14.47 1.42 2.81
CA SER A 187 15.13 2.69 2.45
C SER A 187 15.72 3.44 3.65
N GLY A 188 15.48 3.01 4.90
CA GLY A 188 15.90 3.73 6.12
C GLY A 188 15.16 5.06 6.31
N VAL A 189 13.97 5.18 5.71
CA VAL A 189 13.07 6.32 5.85
C VAL A 189 11.83 5.86 6.60
N HIS A 190 11.52 6.52 7.70
CA HIS A 190 10.29 6.32 8.47
C HIS A 190 9.52 7.63 8.48
N ALA A 191 8.36 7.63 7.83
CA ALA A 191 7.50 8.80 7.74
C ALA A 191 6.26 8.60 8.61
N GLU A 192 5.98 9.56 9.49
CA GLU A 192 4.81 9.59 10.36
C GLU A 192 4.19 10.99 10.31
N THR A 193 2.93 11.11 9.89
CA THR A 193 2.21 12.39 9.80
C THR A 193 2.96 13.45 8.96
N HIS A 194 3.47 14.52 9.57
CA HIS A 194 4.21 15.60 8.92
C HIS A 194 5.74 15.49 9.06
N ASP A 195 6.24 14.65 9.97
CA ASP A 195 7.66 14.49 10.23
C ASP A 195 8.18 13.18 9.61
N PHE A 196 9.45 13.15 9.23
CA PHE A 196 10.12 11.89 8.93
C PHE A 196 11.42 11.80 9.71
N LEU A 197 11.69 10.59 10.20
CA LEU A 197 12.96 10.20 10.78
C LEU A 197 13.72 9.44 9.70
N ALA A 198 14.74 10.11 9.14
CA ALA A 198 15.79 9.42 8.39
C ALA A 198 16.80 8.86 9.40
N THR A 199 16.42 7.81 10.11
CA THR A 199 17.31 7.11 11.03
C THR A 199 17.95 5.94 10.29
N ALA A 200 19.29 5.88 10.30
CA ALA A 200 20.07 4.79 9.73
C ALA A 200 19.95 3.46 10.53
N HIS A 201 18.94 3.33 11.40
CA HIS A 201 18.76 2.14 12.22
C HIS A 201 17.85 1.16 11.51
N GLU A 202 18.48 0.15 10.91
CA GLU A 202 17.90 -1.02 10.23
C GLU A 202 17.14 -1.97 11.18
N ASP A 203 16.54 -1.47 12.26
CA ASP A 203 15.82 -2.30 13.25
C ASP A 203 14.35 -2.49 12.85
N GLN A 204 14.14 -3.02 11.65
CA GLN A 204 12.83 -3.51 11.23
C GLN A 204 12.90 -4.91 10.64
N LYS A 205 11.86 -5.70 10.93
CA LYS A 205 11.74 -7.11 10.52
C LYS A 205 11.45 -7.33 9.04
N PHE A 206 11.43 -6.27 8.23
CA PHE A 206 10.92 -6.29 6.87
C PHE A 206 11.97 -5.83 5.87
N GLY A 207 12.10 -6.60 4.80
CA GLY A 207 12.94 -6.27 3.65
C GLY A 207 14.43 -6.43 3.91
N PHE A 208 15.17 -6.35 2.82
CA PHE A 208 16.62 -6.32 2.81
C PHE A 208 17.12 -4.91 3.14
N ALA A 209 18.25 -4.81 3.83
CA ALA A 209 19.03 -3.58 3.82
C ALA A 209 19.38 -3.22 2.36
N MET A 210 19.47 -1.92 2.04
CA MET A 210 19.78 -1.47 0.68
C MET A 210 21.08 -2.08 0.14
N THR A 211 22.07 -2.25 1.03
CA THR A 211 23.39 -2.84 0.75
C THR A 211 23.32 -4.33 0.38
N ASP A 212 22.31 -5.05 0.86
CA ASP A 212 22.11 -6.48 0.59
C ASP A 212 21.26 -6.75 -0.65
N ALA A 213 20.52 -5.74 -1.13
CA ALA A 213 19.55 -5.90 -2.21
C ALA A 213 20.20 -6.35 -3.53
N ALA A 214 21.37 -5.82 -3.87
CA ALA A 214 22.09 -6.20 -5.09
C ALA A 214 22.44 -7.70 -5.13
N ALA A 215 22.88 -8.26 -3.99
CA ALA A 215 23.17 -9.69 -3.90
C ALA A 215 21.91 -10.55 -4.01
N ALA A 216 20.79 -10.11 -3.43
CA ALA A 216 19.49 -10.78 -3.57
C ALA A 216 19.02 -10.80 -5.04
N VAL A 217 19.12 -9.67 -5.74
CA VAL A 217 18.74 -9.57 -7.16
C VAL A 217 19.64 -10.41 -8.05
N ALA A 218 20.95 -10.40 -7.81
CA ALA A 218 21.89 -11.27 -8.53
C ALA A 218 21.49 -12.74 -8.38
N ARG A 219 21.17 -13.17 -7.16
CA ARG A 219 20.72 -14.55 -6.91
C ARG A 219 19.42 -14.90 -7.63
N ILE A 220 18.43 -13.99 -7.63
CA ILE A 220 17.17 -14.19 -8.35
C ILE A 220 17.42 -14.36 -9.86
N ARG A 221 18.34 -13.57 -10.45
CA ARG A 221 18.66 -13.62 -11.88
C ARG A 221 19.36 -14.92 -12.30
N GLU A 222 19.97 -15.66 -11.38
CA GLU A 222 20.54 -16.99 -11.64
C GLU A 222 19.49 -18.12 -11.64
N LEU A 223 18.30 -17.88 -11.10
CA LEU A 223 17.26 -18.89 -10.90
C LEU A 223 16.26 -18.87 -12.05
N PRO A 224 16.27 -19.87 -12.96
CA PRO A 224 15.44 -19.83 -14.18
C PRO A 224 13.93 -19.94 -13.90
N SER A 225 13.54 -20.40 -12.70
CA SER A 225 12.14 -20.44 -12.25
C SER A 225 11.65 -19.11 -11.68
N LEU A 226 12.50 -18.08 -11.61
CA LEU A 226 12.13 -16.74 -11.15
C LEU A 226 12.29 -15.70 -12.27
N ARG A 227 11.45 -14.66 -12.20
CA ARG A 227 11.60 -13.44 -12.99
C ARG A 227 11.67 -12.25 -12.04
N PHE A 228 12.82 -11.58 -12.00
CA PHE A 228 12.93 -10.32 -11.26
C PHE A 228 12.17 -9.20 -11.99
N ALA A 229 11.19 -8.58 -11.31
CA ALA A 229 10.44 -7.44 -11.84
C ALA A 229 10.87 -6.11 -11.24
N GLY A 230 11.37 -6.10 -10.00
CA GLY A 230 11.94 -4.89 -9.43
C GLY A 230 11.85 -4.79 -7.91
N LEU A 231 11.70 -3.57 -7.42
CA LEU A 231 11.87 -3.26 -6.00
C LEU A 231 10.54 -2.87 -5.38
N HIS A 232 10.36 -3.21 -4.11
CA HIS A 232 9.27 -2.74 -3.27
C HIS A 232 9.82 -2.01 -2.04
N CYS A 233 9.28 -0.85 -1.69
CA CYS A 233 9.55 -0.19 -0.41
C CYS A 233 8.24 0.19 0.28
N HIS A 234 8.26 0.34 1.60
CA HIS A 234 7.14 0.87 2.37
C HIS A 234 7.69 1.59 3.59
N ILE A 235 7.29 2.85 3.79
CA ILE A 235 7.96 3.78 4.72
C ILE A 235 7.14 4.15 5.96
N GLY A 236 5.90 3.67 6.06
CA GLY A 236 5.04 3.96 7.22
C GLY A 236 3.56 4.01 6.90
N SER A 237 2.79 4.57 7.82
CA SER A 237 1.34 4.76 7.73
C SER A 237 0.94 6.15 8.22
N GLN A 238 -0.24 6.63 7.84
CA GLN A 238 -0.72 7.97 8.21
C GLN A 238 0.26 9.08 7.79
N ILE A 239 0.79 8.99 6.57
CA ILE A 239 1.71 9.98 6.03
C ILE A 239 0.89 11.06 5.34
N PHE A 240 1.04 12.30 5.81
CA PHE A 240 0.32 13.45 5.26
C PHE A 240 1.15 14.23 4.24
N GLY A 241 2.49 14.11 4.26
CA GLY A 241 3.38 14.85 3.36
C GLY A 241 4.07 14.01 2.27
N THR A 242 4.62 14.69 1.26
CA THR A 242 5.37 14.06 0.16
C THR A 242 6.87 13.91 0.45
N ALA A 243 7.40 14.59 1.46
CA ALA A 243 8.84 14.66 1.73
C ALA A 243 9.45 13.28 2.04
N GLY A 244 8.80 12.48 2.90
CA GLY A 244 9.26 11.13 3.22
C GLY A 244 9.25 10.21 2.00
N PHE A 245 8.23 10.31 1.15
CA PHE A 245 8.21 9.57 -0.12
C PHE A 245 9.31 10.02 -1.08
N ALA A 246 9.59 11.32 -1.19
CA ALA A 246 10.65 11.83 -2.06
C ALA A 246 12.04 11.36 -1.62
N GLU A 247 12.34 11.39 -0.32
CA GLU A 247 13.60 10.87 0.24
C GLU A 247 13.71 9.35 0.00
N SER A 248 12.64 8.60 0.22
CA SER A 248 12.61 7.17 -0.07
C SER A 248 12.82 6.87 -1.55
N ALA A 249 12.15 7.63 -2.43
CA ALA A 249 12.27 7.49 -3.87
C ALA A 249 13.71 7.74 -4.34
N ALA A 250 14.41 8.75 -3.81
CA ALA A 250 15.80 9.02 -4.15
C ALA A 250 16.71 7.81 -3.88
N ARG A 251 16.57 7.19 -2.69
CA ARG A 251 17.37 6.02 -2.31
C ARG A 251 17.00 4.78 -3.13
N VAL A 252 15.71 4.55 -3.38
CA VAL A 252 15.25 3.40 -4.18
C VAL A 252 15.66 3.55 -5.64
N VAL A 253 15.61 4.77 -6.20
CA VAL A 253 16.02 5.04 -7.59
C VAL A 253 17.54 4.93 -7.75
N GLU A 254 18.33 5.29 -6.74
CA GLU A 254 19.78 5.03 -6.71
C GLU A 254 20.07 3.53 -6.84
N LEU A 255 19.46 2.69 -6.00
CA LEU A 255 19.60 1.23 -6.10
C LEU A 255 19.06 0.69 -7.44
N HIS A 256 17.94 1.20 -7.92
CA HIS A 256 17.39 0.84 -9.24
C HIS A 256 18.42 1.10 -10.34
N ALA A 257 19.08 2.27 -10.34
CA ALA A 257 20.10 2.63 -11.32
C ALA A 257 21.28 1.64 -11.30
N ASP A 258 21.76 1.27 -10.11
CA ASP A 258 22.84 0.27 -9.97
C ASP A 258 22.45 -1.10 -10.52
N LEU A 259 21.20 -1.52 -10.28
CA LEU A 259 20.69 -2.82 -10.71
C LEU A 259 20.49 -2.94 -12.23
N LEU A 260 20.34 -1.82 -12.95
CA LEU A 260 20.23 -1.78 -14.41
C LEU A 260 21.48 -2.34 -15.10
N ALA A 261 22.66 -2.25 -14.48
CA ALA A 261 23.90 -2.82 -15.01
C ALA A 261 23.82 -4.35 -15.18
N GLY A 262 22.97 -5.03 -14.42
CA GLY A 262 22.76 -6.48 -14.51
C GLY A 262 21.48 -6.90 -15.27
N GLY A 263 20.74 -5.95 -15.85
CA GLY A 263 19.49 -6.21 -16.59
C GLY A 263 18.32 -5.33 -16.16
N GLU A 264 17.15 -5.55 -16.77
CA GLU A 264 15.97 -4.71 -16.56
C GLU A 264 15.44 -4.73 -15.11
N VAL A 265 14.83 -3.63 -14.72
CA VAL A 265 14.12 -3.42 -13.45
C VAL A 265 12.80 -2.69 -13.76
N PRO A 266 11.83 -3.36 -14.37
CA PRO A 266 10.67 -2.71 -14.98
C PRO A 266 9.69 -2.06 -13.99
N LEU A 267 9.73 -2.41 -12.71
CA LEU A 267 8.73 -1.99 -11.71
C LEU A 267 9.38 -1.45 -10.43
N LEU A 268 8.93 -0.28 -9.99
CA LEU A 268 9.16 0.22 -8.64
C LEU A 268 7.82 0.34 -7.91
N ASN A 269 7.67 -0.43 -6.84
CA ASN A 269 6.54 -0.32 -5.93
C ASN A 269 6.97 0.51 -4.70
N LEU A 270 6.32 1.65 -4.48
CA LEU A 270 6.67 2.56 -3.38
C LEU A 270 5.80 2.38 -2.13
N GLY A 271 4.91 1.39 -2.17
CA GLY A 271 4.05 1.00 -1.07
C GLY A 271 2.94 2.02 -0.79
N GLY A 272 2.12 1.68 0.19
CA GLY A 272 1.07 2.57 0.70
C GLY A 272 1.55 3.44 1.87
N GLY A 273 0.59 3.86 2.68
CA GLY A 273 0.82 4.69 3.86
C GLY A 273 0.14 6.06 3.78
N PHE A 274 -0.60 6.31 2.69
CA PHE A 274 -1.38 7.53 2.49
C PHE A 274 -2.34 7.75 3.66
N GLY A 275 -2.22 8.89 4.32
CA GLY A 275 -3.02 9.19 5.50
C GLY A 275 -4.47 9.53 5.17
N ILE A 276 -5.34 9.28 6.15
CA ILE A 276 -6.73 9.72 6.19
C ILE A 276 -6.95 10.61 7.43
N ALA A 277 -8.06 11.34 7.45
CA ALA A 277 -8.46 12.08 8.64
C ALA A 277 -9.27 11.17 9.58
N TYR A 278 -8.78 11.02 10.81
CA TYR A 278 -9.54 10.39 11.90
C TYR A 278 -10.31 11.43 12.71
N THR A 279 -9.81 12.66 12.73
CA THR A 279 -10.35 13.79 13.47
C THR A 279 -10.39 15.03 12.57
N ALA A 280 -11.12 16.06 12.99
CA ALA A 280 -11.15 17.34 12.30
C ALA A 280 -9.80 18.10 12.32
N ALA A 281 -8.87 17.68 13.19
CA ALA A 281 -7.54 18.27 13.27
C ALA A 281 -6.54 17.64 12.28
N ASP A 282 -6.89 16.50 11.67
CA ASP A 282 -6.05 15.87 10.67
C ASP A 282 -6.18 16.59 9.32
N ASP A 283 -5.05 16.77 8.65
CA ASP A 283 -4.94 17.44 7.35
C ASP A 283 -4.18 16.55 6.35
N PRO A 284 -4.76 15.41 5.93
CA PRO A 284 -4.12 14.55 4.94
C PRO A 284 -4.06 15.25 3.59
N THR A 285 -2.88 15.22 2.95
CA THR A 285 -2.73 15.75 1.59
C THR A 285 -3.69 15.01 0.63
N PRO A 286 -4.42 15.73 -0.25
CA PRO A 286 -5.26 15.11 -1.27
C PRO A 286 -4.49 14.11 -2.12
N ILE A 287 -5.11 12.97 -2.44
CA ILE A 287 -4.42 11.86 -3.10
C ILE A 287 -3.80 12.26 -4.45
N ALA A 288 -4.44 13.17 -5.20
CA ALA A 288 -3.89 13.69 -6.45
C ALA A 288 -2.55 14.44 -6.25
N HIS A 289 -2.41 15.19 -5.15
CA HIS A 289 -1.17 15.89 -4.82
C HIS A 289 -0.09 14.93 -4.30
N LEU A 290 -0.47 13.92 -3.51
CA LEU A 290 0.45 12.86 -3.11
C LEU A 290 0.98 12.10 -4.33
N ALA A 291 0.10 11.65 -5.22
CA ALA A 291 0.47 10.94 -6.44
C ALA A 291 1.41 11.77 -7.32
N GLU A 292 1.08 13.04 -7.58
CA GLU A 292 1.95 13.96 -8.33
C GLU A 292 3.33 14.10 -7.66
N GLY A 293 3.37 14.35 -6.34
CA GLY A 293 4.62 14.52 -5.61
C GLY A 293 5.51 13.27 -5.63
N ILE A 294 4.91 12.09 -5.45
CA ILE A 294 5.62 10.80 -5.47
C ILE A 294 6.17 10.53 -6.87
N VAL A 295 5.33 10.59 -7.90
CA VAL A 295 5.75 10.30 -9.28
C VAL A 295 6.79 11.31 -9.76
N ALA A 296 6.59 12.60 -9.50
CA ALA A 296 7.54 13.64 -9.90
C ALA A 296 8.90 13.47 -9.19
N ALA A 297 8.91 12.94 -7.95
CA ALA A 297 10.15 12.59 -7.27
C ALA A 297 10.89 11.46 -7.99
N VAL A 298 10.23 10.35 -8.30
CA VAL A 298 10.85 9.25 -9.06
C VAL A 298 11.34 9.73 -10.42
N ALA A 299 10.49 10.45 -11.16
CA ALA A 299 10.82 10.92 -12.51
C ALA A 299 12.04 11.86 -12.50
N ARG A 300 12.14 12.77 -11.52
CA ARG A 300 13.30 13.65 -11.36
C ARG A 300 14.57 12.87 -11.04
N GLU A 301 14.49 11.88 -10.14
CA GLU A 301 15.64 11.06 -9.77
C GLU A 301 16.12 10.21 -10.95
N CYS A 302 15.20 9.62 -11.72
CA CYS A 302 15.50 8.91 -12.97
C CYS A 302 16.14 9.85 -14.01
N ALA A 303 15.57 11.03 -14.24
CA ALA A 303 16.08 12.00 -15.19
C ALA A 303 17.49 12.48 -14.84
N SER A 304 17.76 12.75 -13.56
CA SER A 304 19.09 13.18 -13.08
C SER A 304 20.17 12.12 -13.29
N ARG A 305 19.78 10.84 -13.37
CA ARG A 305 20.65 9.68 -13.63
C ARG A 305 20.67 9.25 -15.10
N GLY A 306 19.86 9.87 -15.95
CA GLY A 306 19.76 9.51 -17.37
C GLY A 306 19.17 8.11 -17.62
N ILE A 307 18.31 7.63 -16.73
CA ILE A 307 17.66 6.31 -16.83
C ILE A 307 16.15 6.46 -17.10
N PRO A 308 15.51 5.49 -17.76
CA PRO A 308 14.07 5.53 -18.01
C PRO A 308 13.27 5.45 -16.71
N LEU A 309 12.08 6.07 -16.69
CA LEU A 309 11.11 5.90 -15.62
C LEU A 309 10.54 4.47 -15.71
N PRO A 310 10.71 3.61 -14.68
CA PRO A 310 10.04 2.32 -14.64
C PRO A 310 8.53 2.48 -14.43
N GLU A 311 7.78 1.41 -14.63
CA GLU A 311 6.39 1.36 -14.18
C GLU A 311 6.33 1.54 -12.65
N LEU A 312 5.30 2.23 -12.17
CA LEU A 312 5.10 2.49 -10.74
C LEU A 312 3.94 1.66 -10.17
N ALA A 313 4.07 1.25 -8.91
CA ALA A 313 3.04 0.57 -8.14
C ALA A 313 2.93 1.09 -6.71
#